data_AF-A0A9W8C5B7-F1
#
_entry.id   AF-A0A9W8C5B7-F1
#
_cell.length_a   1.000
_cell.length_b   1.000
_cell.length_c   1.000
_cell.angle_alpha   90.00
_cell.angle_beta   90.00
_cell.angle_gamma   90.00
#
_symmetry.space_group_name_H-M   'P 1'
#
loop_
_entity.id
_entity.type
_entity.pdbx_description
1 polymer ?
#
loop_
_entity_poly.entity_id
_entity_poly.type
_entity_poly.pdbx_seq_one_letter_code
_entity_poly.pdbx_strand_id
1 'polypeptide(L)'
;MIEAHQTTAGFKATVGLELHVQLLAAQKLFSAASAKWNEPPNTNVNVADAGFPGALPQLNPECVQLAARAILALNGQIQQRSAFDRKHYFYADQPLGYQITQQHHPIGRGGYVDLGSLDGLEYVKRIGIHQLQLEQDTAKSIHGVYPGHVLVDLNRAGVALIEIVSKPDVDTADEAVMYVRKMQNLLRHIGVSNCNMEEGSLRCDVNVSVYRDGEDRLSGTRCELKNLNSLKVIRGAVNAEISRQIAVVQRGDNVEQETRGYDAQSDTTFVTRTKEAAPDYRYMPEPDVPEIHINESWITRLRKTLPETPEAVMSRMMPQYGLVQEDVETMLGEPGCTAFFEQAVVGRDPKRVLSWITSEVFGQLAYRSQRLIGSSLTVPQFTQIIDALSSDAITSGQAKQLLIEFMDGEQRTIDELIAAHGWEVISDDGKLRVISKQLLDTHPKEVARYLKGQTRRLNFFVGKLMQATNGQAKPQNASEIMKELLEARR
;
A
#
# COMPACT_ATOMS: atom_id res chain seq x y z
N MET A 1 -22.22 3.95 16.53
CA MET A 1 -21.89 3.99 17.95
C MET A 1 -20.87 2.91 18.20
N ILE A 2 -19.59 3.28 18.16
CA ILE A 2 -18.47 2.40 18.44
C ILE A 2 -18.49 2.19 19.97
N GLU A 3 -18.60 0.95 20.42
CA GLU A 3 -18.57 0.63 21.84
C GLU A 3 -17.26 1.16 22.45
N ALA A 4 -17.42 1.99 23.48
CA ALA A 4 -16.33 2.56 24.23
C ALA A 4 -15.39 1.46 24.73
N HIS A 5 -14.09 1.70 24.55
CA HIS A 5 -12.97 0.87 24.94
C HIS A 5 -13.20 0.10 26.26
N GLN A 6 -13.08 -1.23 26.19
CA GLN A 6 -12.89 -2.05 27.39
C GLN A 6 -11.44 -1.94 27.86
N THR A 7 -11.03 -0.75 28.33
CA THR A 7 -10.10 -0.69 29.46
C THR A 7 -10.90 -1.12 30.69
N THR A 8 -10.74 -2.38 31.09
CA THR A 8 -11.31 -2.91 32.32
C THR A 8 -10.97 -1.96 33.47
N ALA A 9 -11.98 -1.52 34.22
CA ALA A 9 -11.88 -0.47 35.23
C ALA A 9 -10.58 -0.55 36.07
N GLY A 10 -9.68 0.42 35.87
CA GLY A 10 -8.44 0.58 36.65
C GLY A 10 -7.14 0.03 36.02
N PHE A 11 -7.15 -0.46 34.78
CA PHE A 11 -5.93 -0.90 34.08
C PHE A 11 -5.73 -0.20 32.73
N LYS A 12 -4.46 -0.02 32.37
CA LYS A 12 -3.99 0.48 31.06
C LYS A 12 -2.98 -0.49 30.48
N ALA A 13 -2.77 -0.42 29.16
CA ALA A 13 -1.81 -1.25 28.45
C ALA A 13 -0.73 -0.38 27.80
N THR A 14 0.45 -0.97 27.65
CA THR A 14 1.60 -0.43 26.95
C THR A 14 2.02 -1.46 25.91
N VAL A 15 2.01 -1.05 24.65
CA VAL A 15 2.30 -1.89 23.50
C VAL A 15 3.46 -1.29 22.69
N GLY A 16 4.44 -2.13 22.38
CA GLY A 16 5.53 -1.83 21.45
C GLY A 16 5.52 -2.80 20.28
N LEU A 17 5.90 -2.34 19.09
CA LEU A 17 5.87 -3.14 17.87
C LEU A 17 7.26 -3.19 17.24
N GLU A 18 7.59 -4.36 16.73
CA GLU A 18 8.82 -4.64 16.01
C GLU A 18 8.47 -5.15 14.61
N LEU A 19 8.66 -4.29 13.61
CA LEU A 19 8.31 -4.58 12.23
C LEU A 19 9.55 -5.04 11.48
N HIS A 20 9.54 -6.27 10.97
CA HIS A 20 10.56 -6.75 10.06
C HIS A 20 10.05 -6.61 8.62
N VAL A 21 10.73 -5.78 7.84
CA VAL A 21 10.31 -5.39 6.50
C VAL A 21 11.35 -5.83 5.49
N GLN A 22 10.96 -6.67 4.54
CA GLN A 22 11.83 -7.09 3.46
C GLN A 22 12.01 -5.96 2.45
N LEU A 23 13.26 -5.56 2.20
CA LEU A 23 13.57 -4.49 1.27
C LEU A 23 13.37 -4.91 -0.20
N LEU A 24 12.88 -3.99 -1.01
CA LEU A 24 12.67 -4.17 -2.45
C LEU A 24 13.98 -3.95 -3.24
N ALA A 25 15.05 -4.66 -2.89
CA ALA A 25 16.31 -4.65 -3.61
C ALA A 25 16.37 -5.80 -4.64
N ALA A 26 17.11 -5.61 -5.74
CA ALA A 26 17.27 -6.68 -6.74
C ALA A 26 18.17 -7.81 -6.25
N GLN A 27 19.19 -7.46 -5.46
CA GLN A 27 20.20 -8.34 -4.88
C GLN A 27 20.11 -8.38 -3.36
N LYS A 28 20.61 -9.47 -2.77
CA LYS A 28 20.63 -9.70 -1.32
C LYS A 28 21.52 -8.68 -0.58
N LEU A 29 21.42 -8.66 0.75
CA LEU A 29 22.10 -7.65 1.58
C LEU A 29 23.62 -7.76 1.51
N PHE A 30 24.14 -8.99 1.48
CA PHE A 30 25.57 -9.30 1.56
C PHE A 30 26.07 -10.20 0.42
N SER A 31 25.29 -10.28 -0.67
CA SER A 31 25.50 -11.25 -1.74
C SER A 31 24.92 -10.73 -3.06
N ALA A 32 25.56 -11.08 -4.18
CA ALA A 32 25.09 -10.74 -5.51
C ALA A 32 23.91 -11.60 -6.00
N ALA A 33 23.48 -12.60 -5.23
CA ALA A 33 22.34 -13.45 -5.57
C ALA A 33 21.03 -12.64 -5.60
N SER A 34 20.06 -13.13 -6.37
CA SER A 34 18.75 -12.47 -6.49
C SER A 34 17.97 -12.53 -5.18
N ALA A 35 17.24 -11.46 -4.86
CA ALA A 35 16.33 -11.40 -3.71
C ALA A 35 14.87 -11.79 -4.06
N LYS A 36 14.63 -12.40 -5.23
CA LYS A 36 13.30 -12.85 -5.66
C LYS A 36 12.79 -14.02 -4.80
N TRP A 37 11.50 -13.97 -4.46
CA TRP A 37 10.86 -14.84 -3.45
C TRP A 37 9.99 -15.99 -4.01
N ASN A 38 9.84 -16.11 -5.34
CA ASN A 38 8.99 -17.11 -5.97
C ASN A 38 9.70 -17.83 -7.13
N GLU A 39 10.86 -18.42 -6.81
CA GLU A 39 11.67 -19.21 -7.73
C GLU A 39 11.80 -20.64 -7.19
N PRO A 40 12.23 -21.62 -8.01
CA PRO A 40 12.45 -22.98 -7.53
C PRO A 40 13.39 -23.03 -6.32
N PRO A 41 13.23 -23.98 -5.38
CA PRO A 41 14.03 -24.01 -4.15
C PRO A 41 15.53 -24.02 -4.41
N ASN A 42 16.29 -23.26 -3.63
CA ASN A 42 17.76 -23.18 -3.67
C ASN A 42 18.37 -22.76 -5.03
N THR A 43 17.69 -21.93 -5.82
CA THR A 43 18.23 -21.36 -7.09
C THR A 43 18.78 -19.94 -6.93
N ASN A 44 18.32 -19.20 -5.93
CA ASN A 44 18.74 -17.84 -5.61
C ASN A 44 19.68 -17.85 -4.40
N VAL A 45 20.79 -18.57 -4.49
CA VAL A 45 21.73 -18.74 -3.37
C VAL A 45 23.16 -18.76 -3.89
N ASN A 46 24.08 -18.08 -3.21
CA ASN A 46 25.52 -18.21 -3.46
C ASN A 46 26.24 -18.87 -2.27
N VAL A 47 27.57 -19.01 -2.39
CA VAL A 47 28.41 -19.63 -1.34
C VAL A 47 28.39 -18.88 -0.01
N ALA A 48 28.24 -17.55 -0.02
CA ALA A 48 28.14 -16.74 1.20
C ALA A 48 26.78 -16.93 1.88
N ASP A 49 25.70 -16.90 1.10
CA ASP A 49 24.33 -17.16 1.59
C ASP A 49 24.20 -18.55 2.20
N ALA A 50 24.89 -19.55 1.62
CA ALA A 50 24.90 -20.93 2.10
C ALA A 50 25.92 -21.20 3.22
N GLY A 51 26.69 -20.20 3.65
CA GLY A 51 27.67 -20.32 4.74
C GLY A 51 28.85 -21.25 4.44
N PHE A 52 29.32 -21.29 3.20
CA PHE A 52 30.50 -22.08 2.85
C PHE A 52 31.78 -21.53 3.52
N PRO A 53 32.69 -22.40 3.97
CA PRO A 53 33.96 -21.98 4.55
C PRO A 53 34.75 -21.05 3.60
N GLY A 54 35.21 -19.91 4.14
CA GLY A 54 35.99 -18.91 3.39
C GLY A 54 35.16 -17.90 2.59
N ALA A 55 33.83 -18.00 2.59
CA ALA A 55 32.99 -16.96 2.00
C ALA A 55 32.94 -15.71 2.88
N LEU A 56 32.91 -14.53 2.26
CA LEU A 56 32.82 -13.23 2.93
C LEU A 56 31.59 -12.44 2.47
N PRO A 57 30.94 -11.67 3.37
CA PRO A 57 29.80 -10.82 3.03
C PRO A 57 30.23 -9.60 2.20
N GLN A 58 29.42 -9.25 1.19
CA GLN A 58 29.59 -8.03 0.40
C GLN A 58 28.36 -7.15 0.49
N LEU A 59 28.45 -6.06 1.27
CA LEU A 59 27.32 -5.15 1.51
C LEU A 59 26.77 -4.54 0.21
N ASN A 60 25.46 -4.61 0.04
CA ASN A 60 24.72 -3.99 -1.05
C ASN A 60 24.35 -2.53 -0.73
N PRO A 61 24.91 -1.53 -1.47
CA PRO A 61 24.60 -0.11 -1.24
C PRO A 61 23.13 0.27 -1.50
N GLU A 62 22.42 -0.46 -2.37
CA GLU A 62 20.99 -0.25 -2.64
C GLU A 62 20.18 -0.49 -1.36
N CYS A 63 20.49 -1.54 -0.61
CA CYS A 63 19.81 -1.86 0.65
C CYS A 63 20.02 -0.75 1.70
N VAL A 64 21.24 -0.19 1.77
CA VAL A 64 21.55 0.95 2.64
C VAL A 64 20.74 2.18 2.24
N GLN A 65 20.62 2.45 0.94
CA GLN A 65 19.81 3.56 0.42
C GLN A 65 18.32 3.38 0.75
N LEU A 66 17.77 2.18 0.60
CA LEU A 66 16.37 1.89 0.94
C LEU A 66 16.10 2.05 2.45
N ALA A 67 17.00 1.57 3.31
CA ALA A 67 16.90 1.76 4.76
C ALA A 67 16.99 3.23 5.16
N ALA A 68 17.90 3.99 4.54
CA ALA A 68 18.02 5.43 4.75
C ALA A 68 16.77 6.21 4.31
N ARG A 69 16.14 5.82 3.19
CA ARG A 69 14.85 6.38 2.77
C ARG A 69 13.75 6.09 3.78
N ALA A 70 13.70 4.87 4.30
CA ALA A 70 12.71 4.48 5.30
C ALA A 70 12.83 5.33 6.57
N ILE A 71 14.02 5.46 7.17
CA ILE A 71 14.17 6.25 8.41
C ILE A 71 13.87 7.74 8.19
N LEU A 72 14.22 8.31 7.03
CA LEU A 72 13.87 9.70 6.71
C LEU A 72 12.36 9.90 6.57
N ALA A 73 11.66 8.97 5.93
CA ALA A 73 10.21 9.01 5.81
C ALA A 73 9.49 8.85 7.17
N LEU A 74 10.16 8.24 8.14
CA LEU A 74 9.70 8.10 9.52
C LEU A 74 10.14 9.27 10.42
N ASN A 75 10.56 10.40 9.82
CA ASN A 75 11.04 11.59 10.54
C ASN A 75 12.25 11.32 11.46
N GLY A 76 12.98 10.23 11.23
CA GLY A 76 14.13 9.83 12.01
C GLY A 76 15.45 10.39 11.48
N GLN A 77 16.54 10.01 12.17
CA GLN A 77 17.89 10.48 11.85
C GLN A 77 18.75 9.32 11.35
N ILE A 78 19.29 9.48 10.14
CA ILE A 78 20.35 8.61 9.62
C ILE A 78 21.61 8.85 10.46
N GLN A 79 22.23 7.77 10.93
CA GLN A 79 23.48 7.87 11.68
C GLN A 79 24.66 8.04 10.70
N GLN A 80 25.58 8.98 11.01
CA GLN A 80 26.77 9.20 10.18
C GLN A 80 27.75 8.03 10.21
N ARG A 81 27.68 7.22 11.26
CA ARG A 81 28.47 6.00 11.47
C ARG A 81 27.51 4.87 11.76
N SER A 82 27.59 3.80 10.98
CA SER A 82 26.75 2.62 11.14
C SER A 82 27.60 1.37 10.93
N ALA A 83 27.42 0.36 11.78
CA ALA A 83 28.21 -0.87 11.77
C ALA A 83 27.28 -2.07 11.91
N PHE A 84 27.77 -3.23 11.49
CA PHE A 84 27.07 -4.50 11.66
C PHE A 84 27.62 -5.28 12.84
N ASP A 85 26.77 -6.13 13.39
CA ASP A 85 27.02 -7.04 14.48
C ASP A 85 26.55 -8.45 14.09
N ARG A 86 27.16 -9.48 14.66
CA ARG A 86 26.70 -10.86 14.57
C ARG A 86 25.80 -11.18 15.77
N LYS A 87 24.57 -11.59 15.50
CA LYS A 87 23.62 -12.18 16.46
C LYS A 87 23.72 -13.70 16.36
N HIS A 88 24.38 -14.35 17.30
CA HIS A 88 24.67 -15.79 17.24
C HIS A 88 23.50 -16.63 17.73
N TYR A 89 23.03 -17.53 16.87
CA TYR A 89 22.11 -18.60 17.24
C TYR A 89 22.16 -19.70 16.18
N PHE A 90 21.93 -20.94 16.61
CA PHE A 90 21.90 -22.10 15.72
C PHE A 90 20.46 -22.45 15.39
N TYR A 91 20.14 -22.45 14.11
CA TYR A 91 18.88 -22.96 13.59
C TYR A 91 19.09 -23.47 12.15
N ALA A 92 18.24 -24.40 11.70
CA ALA A 92 18.41 -25.04 10.39
C ALA A 92 18.31 -24.07 9.20
N ASP A 93 17.59 -22.95 9.37
CA ASP A 93 17.46 -21.89 8.38
C ASP A 93 18.47 -20.74 8.54
N GLN A 94 19.41 -20.84 9.49
CA GLN A 94 20.49 -19.87 9.68
C GLN A 94 21.85 -20.50 9.34
N PRO A 95 22.23 -20.57 8.05
CA PRO A 95 23.39 -21.35 7.59
C PRO A 95 24.73 -20.87 8.16
N LEU A 96 24.84 -19.58 8.49
CA LEU A 96 26.05 -18.99 9.07
C LEU A 96 26.25 -19.32 10.56
N GLY A 97 25.22 -19.81 11.26
CA GLY A 97 25.22 -19.94 12.72
C GLY A 97 25.16 -18.59 13.48
N TYR A 98 25.01 -17.49 12.75
CA TYR A 98 24.76 -16.14 13.24
C TYR A 98 24.06 -15.32 12.16
N GLN A 99 23.24 -14.35 12.56
CA GLN A 99 22.62 -13.37 11.66
C GLN A 99 23.44 -12.07 11.70
N ILE A 100 23.78 -11.52 10.54
CA ILE A 100 24.37 -10.18 10.47
C ILE A 100 23.24 -9.15 10.60
N THR A 101 23.30 -8.31 11.64
CA THR A 101 22.29 -7.29 12.01
C THR A 101 22.99 -6.02 12.53
N GLN A 102 22.28 -5.05 13.11
CA GLN A 102 22.89 -3.86 13.73
C GLN A 102 22.31 -3.62 15.12
N GLN A 103 23.06 -3.99 16.15
CA GLN A 103 22.65 -3.81 17.55
C GLN A 103 23.18 -2.49 18.10
N HIS A 104 24.47 -2.20 17.91
CA HIS A 104 25.14 -1.07 18.55
C HIS A 104 25.03 0.22 17.72
N HIS A 105 25.21 0.10 16.41
CA HIS A 105 25.30 1.24 15.48
C HIS A 105 24.29 1.11 14.32
N PRO A 106 22.97 1.12 14.61
CA PRO A 106 21.93 1.00 13.59
C PRO A 106 21.99 2.16 12.60
N ILE A 107 21.52 1.91 11.38
CA ILE A 107 21.49 2.90 10.30
C ILE A 107 20.62 4.12 10.64
N GLY A 108 19.58 3.93 11.46
CA GLY A 108 18.62 4.97 11.83
C GLY A 108 18.26 4.97 13.31
N ARG A 109 18.09 6.15 13.90
CA ARG A 109 17.58 6.34 15.27
C ARG A 109 16.51 7.42 15.34
N GLY A 110 15.60 7.27 16.30
CA GLY A 110 14.54 8.24 16.52
C GLY A 110 13.55 8.33 15.35
N GLY A 111 12.69 9.34 15.41
CA GLY A 111 11.58 9.53 14.47
C GLY A 111 10.24 9.24 15.12
N TYR A 112 9.19 9.35 14.32
CA TYR A 112 7.83 9.15 14.76
C TYR A 112 6.88 9.01 13.57
N VAL A 113 5.73 8.39 13.86
CA VAL A 113 4.55 8.36 13.01
C VAL A 113 3.38 8.85 13.85
N ASP A 114 2.59 9.77 13.31
CA ASP A 114 1.36 10.22 13.95
C ASP A 114 0.20 9.34 13.46
N LEU A 115 -0.69 8.90 14.34
CA LEU A 115 -2.00 8.35 13.98
C LEU A 115 -3.04 9.45 14.18
N GLY A 116 -4.01 9.57 13.27
CA GLY A 116 -5.05 10.58 13.39
C GLY A 116 -6.32 10.22 12.64
N SER A 117 -7.10 11.25 12.29
CA SER A 117 -8.42 11.08 11.66
C SER A 117 -8.33 10.34 10.32
N LEU A 118 -7.26 10.55 9.55
CA LEU A 118 -7.01 9.85 8.29
C LEU A 118 -6.85 8.33 8.50
N ASP A 119 -6.40 7.91 9.68
CA ASP A 119 -6.20 6.51 10.05
C ASP A 119 -7.43 5.91 10.76
N GLY A 120 -8.49 6.70 10.96
CA GLY A 120 -9.69 6.33 11.71
C GLY A 120 -9.61 6.58 13.22
N LEU A 121 -8.63 7.37 13.69
CA LEU A 121 -8.47 7.74 15.09
C LEU A 121 -9.02 9.15 15.35
N GLU A 122 -9.91 9.30 16.34
CA GLU A 122 -10.57 10.59 16.63
C GLU A 122 -9.63 11.66 17.22
N TYR A 123 -8.45 11.25 17.67
CA TYR A 123 -7.41 12.11 18.23
C TYR A 123 -6.07 11.85 17.56
N VAL A 124 -5.11 12.76 17.75
CA VAL A 124 -3.74 12.57 17.26
C VAL A 124 -2.93 11.80 18.30
N LYS A 125 -2.35 10.67 17.90
CA LYS A 125 -1.46 9.85 18.72
C LYS A 125 -0.10 9.74 18.04
N ARG A 126 0.94 10.30 18.65
CA ARG A 126 2.31 10.15 18.17
C ARG A 126 2.91 8.84 18.68
N ILE A 127 3.38 8.00 17.76
CA ILE A 127 4.13 6.79 18.05
C ILE A 127 5.59 7.03 17.67
N GLY A 128 6.49 7.05 18.67
CA GLY A 128 7.90 7.24 18.43
C GLY A 128 8.55 6.01 17.78
N ILE A 129 9.61 6.24 17.02
CA ILE A 129 10.52 5.19 16.55
C ILE A 129 11.74 5.19 17.47
N HIS A 130 12.13 4.02 17.97
CA HIS A 130 13.34 3.86 18.75
C HIS A 130 14.56 3.78 17.82
N GLN A 131 14.54 2.80 16.90
CA GLN A 131 15.60 2.59 15.93
C GLN A 131 15.09 1.89 14.67
N LEU A 132 15.91 1.98 13.62
CA LEU A 132 15.78 1.22 12.39
C LEU A 132 17.14 0.60 12.06
N GLN A 133 17.20 -0.72 11.94
CA GLN A 133 18.42 -1.48 11.70
C GLN A 133 18.30 -2.34 10.43
N LEU A 134 19.43 -2.56 9.76
CA LEU A 134 19.55 -3.50 8.65
C LEU A 134 19.91 -4.89 9.16
N GLU A 135 19.31 -5.93 8.58
CA GLU A 135 19.68 -7.31 8.90
C GLU A 135 19.42 -8.29 7.77
N GLN A 136 20.06 -9.45 7.87
CA GLN A 136 19.81 -10.59 6.98
C GLN A 136 18.53 -11.32 7.36
N ASP A 137 17.70 -11.67 6.39
CA ASP A 137 16.64 -12.65 6.60
C ASP A 137 17.20 -14.09 6.67
N THR A 138 16.46 -14.97 7.33
CA THR A 138 16.76 -16.39 7.40
C THR A 138 16.21 -17.14 6.18
N ALA A 139 16.68 -18.36 5.98
CA ALA A 139 16.10 -19.29 5.01
C ALA A 139 14.65 -19.63 5.38
N LYS A 140 13.97 -20.37 4.50
CA LYS A 140 12.62 -20.88 4.78
C LYS A 140 12.69 -22.33 5.25
N SER A 141 12.23 -22.58 6.47
CA SER A 141 11.99 -23.94 6.99
C SER A 141 10.58 -24.40 6.61
N ILE A 142 10.47 -25.57 5.97
CA ILE A 142 9.20 -26.16 5.52
C ILE A 142 9.00 -27.50 6.24
N HIS A 143 7.98 -27.55 7.08
CA HIS A 143 7.63 -28.73 7.87
C HIS A 143 6.50 -29.53 7.20
N GLY A 144 6.41 -30.82 7.51
CA GLY A 144 5.24 -31.64 7.17
C GLY A 144 5.17 -32.16 5.72
N VAL A 145 6.14 -31.81 4.86
CA VAL A 145 6.23 -32.37 3.49
C VAL A 145 6.65 -33.83 3.54
N TYR A 146 7.65 -34.15 4.37
CA TYR A 146 8.09 -35.51 4.63
C TYR A 146 8.03 -35.77 6.14
N PRO A 147 7.45 -36.90 6.59
CA PRO A 147 7.43 -37.25 8.01
C PRO A 147 8.84 -37.26 8.61
N GLY A 148 8.99 -36.60 9.77
CA GLY A 148 10.26 -36.55 10.51
C GLY A 148 11.36 -35.67 9.89
N HIS A 149 11.07 -34.93 8.82
CA HIS A 149 12.05 -34.07 8.15
C HIS A 149 11.58 -32.62 8.09
N VAL A 150 12.54 -31.70 8.04
CA VAL A 150 12.34 -30.28 7.73
C VAL A 150 13.12 -30.00 6.46
N LEU A 151 12.44 -29.46 5.45
CA LEU A 151 13.09 -29.01 4.22
C LEU A 151 13.53 -27.56 4.40
N VAL A 152 14.75 -27.24 3.94
CA VAL A 152 15.30 -25.88 4.01
C VAL A 152 15.46 -25.34 2.59
N ASP A 153 14.90 -24.16 2.35
CA ASP A 153 15.07 -23.39 1.12
C ASP A 153 15.84 -22.10 1.39
N LEU A 154 17.08 -22.03 0.88
CA LEU A 154 18.04 -20.95 1.06
C LEU A 154 17.79 -19.74 0.14
N ASN A 155 16.78 -19.76 -0.72
CA ASN A 155 16.45 -18.62 -1.59
C ASN A 155 16.32 -17.31 -0.82
N ARG A 156 15.70 -17.37 0.38
CA ARG A 156 15.49 -16.19 1.24
C ARG A 156 16.68 -15.85 2.14
N ALA A 157 17.60 -16.79 2.38
CA ALA A 157 18.74 -16.56 3.27
C ALA A 157 19.59 -15.39 2.75
N GLY A 158 19.81 -14.38 3.60
CA GLY A 158 20.61 -13.19 3.25
C GLY A 158 19.85 -12.09 2.50
N VAL A 159 18.55 -12.26 2.22
CA VAL A 159 17.69 -11.17 1.73
C VAL A 159 17.70 -10.03 2.75
N ALA A 160 17.69 -8.78 2.27
CA ALA A 160 17.78 -7.62 3.15
C ALA A 160 16.45 -7.34 3.88
N LEU A 161 16.53 -7.18 5.19
CA LEU A 161 15.46 -6.67 6.04
C LEU A 161 15.85 -5.35 6.65
N ILE A 162 14.84 -4.53 6.95
CA ILE A 162 14.93 -3.54 8.01
C ILE A 162 14.04 -3.97 9.18
N GLU A 163 14.57 -3.91 10.39
CA GLU A 163 13.79 -4.03 11.62
C GLU A 163 13.52 -2.62 12.14
N ILE A 164 12.24 -2.28 12.30
CA ILE A 164 11.77 -0.99 12.79
C ILE A 164 11.16 -1.21 14.16
N VAL A 165 11.84 -0.70 15.19
CA VAL A 165 11.41 -0.83 16.58
C VAL A 165 10.69 0.43 17.01
N SER A 166 9.41 0.31 17.33
CA SER A 166 8.63 1.42 17.89
C SER A 166 9.03 1.68 19.35
N LYS A 167 8.83 2.90 19.81
CA LYS A 167 8.69 3.15 21.24
C LYS A 167 7.40 2.47 21.74
N PRO A 168 7.33 2.14 23.03
CA PRO A 168 6.15 1.50 23.60
C PRO A 168 5.05 2.54 23.83
N ASP A 169 4.59 3.20 22.76
CA ASP A 169 3.67 4.34 22.81
C ASP A 169 2.22 3.96 22.57
N VAL A 170 1.95 2.75 22.07
CA VAL A 170 0.61 2.25 21.72
C VAL A 170 -0.12 1.76 22.96
N ASP A 171 -1.41 2.08 23.07
CA ASP A 171 -2.23 1.77 24.25
C ASP A 171 -3.31 0.72 23.94
N THR A 172 -3.69 0.53 22.67
CA THR A 172 -4.78 -0.39 22.28
C THR A 172 -4.41 -1.26 21.08
N ALA A 173 -5.12 -2.39 20.93
CA ALA A 173 -5.00 -3.25 19.75
C ALA A 173 -5.40 -2.54 18.44
N ASP A 174 -6.32 -1.58 18.53
CA ASP A 174 -6.79 -0.81 17.38
C ASP A 174 -5.72 0.17 16.89
N GLU A 175 -5.09 0.88 17.81
CA GLU A 175 -3.90 1.72 17.53
C GLU A 175 -2.76 0.88 16.97
N ALA A 176 -2.51 -0.32 17.50
CA ALA A 176 -1.49 -1.24 16.97
C ALA A 176 -1.75 -1.60 15.50
N VAL A 177 -3.00 -1.95 15.14
CA VAL A 177 -3.38 -2.24 13.76
C VAL A 177 -3.28 -1.01 12.86
N MET A 178 -3.72 0.15 13.33
CA MET A 178 -3.61 1.41 12.59
C MET A 178 -2.15 1.75 12.30
N TYR A 179 -1.26 1.60 13.29
CA TYR A 179 0.17 1.77 13.12
C TYR A 179 0.76 0.84 12.05
N VAL A 180 0.51 -0.46 12.14
CA VAL A 180 1.04 -1.42 11.14
C VAL A 180 0.51 -1.11 9.74
N ARG A 181 -0.78 -0.77 9.60
CA ARG A 181 -1.38 -0.37 8.31
C ARG A 181 -0.75 0.91 7.76
N LYS A 182 -0.52 1.91 8.60
CA LYS A 182 0.13 3.17 8.21
C LYS A 182 1.56 2.93 7.75
N MET A 183 2.31 2.10 8.47
CA MET A 183 3.65 1.67 8.09
C MET A 183 3.65 0.94 6.74
N GLN A 184 2.70 0.00 6.51
CA GLN A 184 2.52 -0.67 5.21
C GLN A 184 2.34 0.33 4.07
N ASN A 185 1.42 1.27 4.23
CA ASN A 185 1.09 2.24 3.19
C ASN A 185 2.26 3.18 2.92
N LEU A 186 2.91 3.68 3.97
CA LEU A 186 4.08 4.55 3.86
C LEU A 186 5.23 3.87 3.12
N LEU A 187 5.64 2.68 3.57
CA LEU A 187 6.81 1.98 3.06
C LEU A 187 6.62 1.49 1.60
N ARG A 188 5.39 1.11 1.23
CA ARG A 188 5.02 0.85 -0.18
C ARG A 188 5.10 2.10 -1.01
N HIS A 189 4.51 3.20 -0.55
CA HIS A 189 4.45 4.45 -1.29
C HIS A 189 5.85 5.01 -1.61
N ILE A 190 6.76 4.97 -0.62
CA ILE A 190 8.13 5.44 -0.83
C ILE A 190 9.02 4.43 -1.57
N GLY A 191 8.49 3.27 -1.97
CA GLY A 191 9.18 2.25 -2.76
C GLY A 191 10.25 1.47 -1.99
N VAL A 192 10.10 1.31 -0.68
CA VAL A 192 11.06 0.58 0.16
C VAL A 192 10.76 -0.92 0.22
N SER A 193 9.48 -1.29 0.21
CA SER A 193 9.03 -2.68 0.33
C SER A 193 7.62 -2.87 -0.19
N ASN A 194 7.27 -4.09 -0.58
CA ASN A 194 5.87 -4.48 -0.85
C ASN A 194 5.05 -4.61 0.44
N CYS A 195 5.68 -4.72 1.61
CA CYS A 195 5.06 -4.83 2.94
C CYS A 195 3.83 -5.76 3.00
N ASN A 196 3.87 -6.90 2.32
CA ASN A 196 2.78 -7.87 2.30
C ASN A 196 3.00 -8.89 3.43
N MET A 197 2.05 -8.96 4.38
CA MET A 197 2.12 -9.90 5.49
C MET A 197 1.85 -11.34 5.06
N GLU A 198 1.00 -11.56 4.05
CA GLU A 198 0.67 -12.90 3.56
C GLU A 198 1.86 -13.55 2.84
N GLU A 199 2.63 -12.74 2.10
CA GLU A 199 3.88 -13.16 1.45
C GLU A 199 5.08 -13.17 2.41
N GLY A 200 4.93 -12.64 3.62
CA GLY A 200 5.99 -12.55 4.63
C GLY A 200 7.00 -11.41 4.43
N SER A 201 6.77 -10.51 3.45
CA SER A 201 7.62 -9.32 3.25
C SER A 201 7.38 -8.22 4.29
N LEU A 202 6.36 -8.36 5.13
CA LEU A 202 6.21 -7.67 6.41
C LEU A 202 5.87 -8.69 7.50
N ARG A 203 6.63 -8.69 8.59
CA ARG A 203 6.32 -9.42 9.82
C ARG A 203 6.24 -8.43 10.98
N CYS A 204 5.44 -8.77 11.99
CA CYS A 204 5.28 -7.94 13.18
C CYS A 204 5.31 -8.81 14.43
N ASP A 205 6.25 -8.51 15.31
CA ASP A 205 6.24 -9.01 16.68
C ASP A 205 5.70 -7.88 17.59
N VAL A 206 4.95 -8.26 18.62
CA VAL A 206 4.24 -7.28 19.47
C VAL A 206 4.54 -7.53 20.94
N ASN A 207 5.03 -6.52 21.61
CA ASN A 207 5.35 -6.53 23.02
C ASN A 207 4.20 -5.89 23.80
N VAL A 208 3.60 -6.62 24.74
CA VAL A 208 2.43 -6.19 25.52
C VAL A 208 2.75 -6.23 27.02
N SER A 209 2.39 -5.15 27.71
CA SER A 209 2.44 -5.04 29.17
C SER A 209 1.19 -4.31 29.66
N VAL A 210 0.70 -4.64 30.85
CA VAL A 210 -0.40 -3.92 31.52
C VAL A 210 0.04 -3.36 32.86
N TYR A 211 -0.53 -2.22 33.24
CA TYR A 211 -0.23 -1.51 34.48
C TYR A 211 -1.52 -0.93 35.08
N ARG A 212 -1.51 -0.63 36.39
CA ARG A 212 -2.68 -0.03 37.04
C ARG A 212 -2.76 1.45 36.70
N ASP A 213 -3.97 1.98 36.60
CA ASP A 213 -4.15 3.41 36.35
C ASP A 213 -3.53 4.25 37.48
N GLY A 214 -2.76 5.27 37.10
CA GLY A 214 -1.97 6.10 38.01
C GLY A 214 -0.54 5.59 38.27
N GLU A 215 -0.17 4.38 37.83
CA GLU A 215 1.22 3.88 37.88
C GLU A 215 2.03 4.29 36.64
N ASP A 216 3.35 4.11 36.71
CA ASP A 216 4.23 4.26 35.55
C ASP A 216 3.86 3.25 34.46
N ARG A 217 3.74 3.72 33.21
CA ARG A 217 3.36 2.88 32.06
C ARG A 217 4.29 1.71 31.79
N LEU A 218 5.53 1.77 32.29
CA LEU A 218 6.56 0.74 32.13
C LEU A 218 6.69 -0.16 33.37
N SER A 219 5.81 -0.04 34.37
CA SER A 219 5.87 -0.84 35.60
C SER A 219 5.49 -2.31 35.41
N GLY A 220 4.67 -2.60 34.39
CA GLY A 220 4.19 -3.95 34.10
C GLY A 220 5.24 -4.86 33.48
N THR A 221 5.00 -6.18 33.52
CA THR A 221 5.90 -7.17 32.91
C THR A 221 5.55 -7.40 31.44
N ARG A 222 6.57 -7.32 30.58
CA ARG A 222 6.45 -7.48 29.13
C ARG A 222 6.29 -8.94 28.73
N CYS A 223 5.27 -9.25 27.93
CA CYS A 223 5.18 -10.47 27.14
C CYS A 223 5.36 -10.14 25.65
N GLU A 224 6.04 -11.01 24.92
CA GLU A 224 6.29 -10.86 23.48
C GLU A 224 5.40 -11.84 22.71
N LEU A 225 4.60 -11.32 21.78
CA LEU A 225 3.74 -12.07 20.88
C LEU A 225 4.45 -12.22 19.53
N LYS A 226 4.67 -13.46 19.08
CA LYS A 226 5.32 -13.77 17.79
C LYS A 226 4.36 -14.47 16.81
N ASN A 227 4.79 -14.55 15.54
CA ASN A 227 4.07 -15.23 14.45
C ASN A 227 2.70 -14.62 14.09
N LEU A 228 2.61 -13.28 14.15
CA LEU A 228 1.37 -12.57 13.86
C LEU A 228 1.29 -12.21 12.36
N ASN A 229 0.66 -13.09 11.58
CA ASN A 229 0.71 -13.02 10.11
C ASN A 229 -0.37 -12.14 9.45
N SER A 230 -1.24 -11.48 10.22
CA SER A 230 -2.24 -10.55 9.67
C SER A 230 -2.66 -9.49 10.67
N LEU A 231 -3.20 -8.38 10.18
CA LEU A 231 -3.74 -7.31 11.04
C LEU A 231 -4.86 -7.82 11.98
N LYS A 232 -5.70 -8.76 11.52
CA LYS A 232 -6.73 -9.39 12.35
C LYS A 232 -6.12 -10.20 13.49
N VAL A 233 -5.08 -10.96 13.19
CA VAL A 233 -4.34 -11.76 14.17
C VAL A 233 -3.62 -10.86 15.18
N ILE A 234 -3.02 -9.75 14.75
CA ILE A 234 -2.43 -8.76 15.65
C ILE A 234 -3.48 -8.22 16.63
N ARG A 235 -4.66 -7.81 16.12
CA ARG A 235 -5.73 -7.27 16.96
C ARG A 235 -6.17 -8.27 18.03
N GLY A 236 -6.46 -9.50 17.61
CA GLY A 236 -6.89 -10.58 18.51
C GLY A 236 -5.82 -10.89 19.56
N ALA A 237 -4.56 -11.06 19.14
CA ALA A 237 -3.45 -11.39 20.02
C ALA A 237 -3.20 -10.31 21.09
N VAL A 238 -3.24 -9.03 20.71
CA VAL A 238 -3.06 -7.92 21.67
C VAL A 238 -4.21 -7.87 22.66
N ASN A 239 -5.47 -7.98 22.20
CA ASN A 239 -6.62 -8.00 23.10
C ASN A 239 -6.58 -9.18 24.06
N ALA A 240 -6.33 -10.39 23.55
CA ALA A 240 -6.25 -11.59 24.36
C ALA A 240 -5.13 -11.50 25.41
N GLU A 241 -3.96 -10.95 25.05
CA GLU A 241 -2.84 -10.81 25.98
C GLU A 241 -3.10 -9.74 27.05
N ILE A 242 -3.71 -8.60 26.68
CA ILE A 242 -4.13 -7.57 27.65
C ILE A 242 -5.12 -8.18 28.65
N SER A 243 -6.17 -8.85 28.18
CA SER A 243 -7.17 -9.48 29.03
C SER A 243 -6.56 -10.54 29.95
N ARG A 244 -5.63 -11.35 29.43
CA ARG A 244 -4.92 -12.37 30.22
C ARG A 244 -4.08 -11.73 31.33
N GLN A 245 -3.26 -10.72 31.01
CA GLN A 245 -2.41 -10.07 32.00
C GLN A 245 -3.23 -9.38 33.08
N ILE A 246 -4.32 -8.69 32.71
CA ILE A 246 -5.25 -8.09 33.68
C ILE A 246 -5.81 -9.15 34.62
N ALA A 247 -6.27 -10.30 34.09
CA ALA A 247 -6.81 -11.38 34.91
C ALA A 247 -5.77 -11.97 35.89
N VAL A 248 -4.49 -12.05 35.48
CA VAL A 248 -3.38 -12.46 36.37
C VAL A 248 -3.19 -11.46 37.49
N VAL A 249 -3.04 -10.17 37.16
CA VAL A 249 -2.79 -9.11 38.15
C VAL A 249 -3.99 -8.91 39.10
N GLN A 250 -5.22 -9.12 38.61
CA GLN A 250 -6.43 -9.05 39.45
C GLN A 250 -6.52 -10.18 40.49
N ARG A 251 -5.91 -11.34 40.22
CA ARG A 251 -5.82 -12.44 41.21
C ARG A 251 -4.72 -12.22 42.25
N GLY A 252 -3.88 -11.19 42.09
CA GLY A 252 -2.71 -10.96 42.92
C GLY A 252 -1.48 -11.77 42.49
N ASP A 253 -1.53 -12.41 41.32
CA ASP A 253 -0.41 -13.12 40.72
C ASP A 253 0.48 -12.14 39.92
N ASN A 254 1.74 -12.53 39.69
CA ASN A 254 2.66 -11.78 38.83
C ASN A 254 2.62 -12.31 37.40
N VAL A 255 2.64 -11.41 36.42
CA VAL A 255 2.87 -11.76 35.02
C VAL A 255 4.34 -12.16 34.86
N GLU A 256 4.61 -13.30 34.24
CA GLU A 256 5.97 -13.71 33.87
C GLU A 256 6.36 -13.15 32.50
N GLN A 257 7.64 -12.81 32.32
CA GLN A 257 8.16 -12.44 31.01
C GLN A 257 8.29 -13.68 30.13
N GLU A 258 7.49 -13.72 29.06
CA GLU A 258 7.34 -14.89 28.20
C GLU A 258 7.28 -14.50 26.72
N THR A 259 7.73 -15.41 25.86
CA THR A 259 7.41 -15.39 24.43
C THR A 259 6.21 -16.30 24.18
N ARG A 260 5.17 -15.73 23.57
CA ARG A 260 3.85 -16.33 23.43
C ARG A 260 3.41 -16.34 21.96
N GLY A 261 2.63 -17.35 21.60
CA GLY A 261 1.88 -17.42 20.35
C GLY A 261 0.41 -17.07 20.59
N TYR A 262 -0.35 -16.96 19.51
CA TYR A 262 -1.79 -16.70 19.54
C TYR A 262 -2.54 -17.75 18.72
N ASP A 263 -3.58 -18.32 19.32
CA ASP A 263 -4.51 -19.22 18.64
C ASP A 263 -5.80 -18.47 18.31
N ALA A 264 -6.05 -18.27 17.02
CA ALA A 264 -7.22 -17.55 16.52
C ALA A 264 -8.53 -18.34 16.65
N GLN A 265 -8.49 -19.66 16.88
CA GLN A 265 -9.70 -20.47 17.08
C GLN A 265 -10.24 -20.33 18.51
N SER A 266 -9.33 -20.37 19.50
CA SER A 266 -9.69 -20.22 20.91
C SER A 266 -9.66 -18.77 21.40
N ASP A 267 -9.13 -17.84 20.61
CA ASP A 267 -8.88 -16.44 20.98
C ASP A 267 -8.04 -16.30 22.25
N THR A 268 -6.99 -17.13 22.37
CA THR A 268 -6.10 -17.15 23.54
C THR A 268 -4.63 -17.12 23.14
N THR A 269 -3.79 -16.62 24.05
CA THR A 269 -2.33 -16.72 23.92
C THR A 269 -1.81 -17.95 24.65
N PHE A 270 -0.75 -18.55 24.13
CA PHE A 270 -0.10 -19.72 24.72
C PHE A 270 1.42 -19.54 24.74
N VAL A 271 2.09 -20.15 25.72
CA VAL A 271 3.56 -20.09 25.83
C VAL A 271 4.17 -20.95 24.71
N THR A 272 5.02 -20.35 23.88
CA THR A 272 5.73 -21.06 22.81
C THR A 272 7.08 -21.61 23.27
N ARG A 273 7.68 -21.00 24.30
CA ARG A 273 8.97 -21.40 24.84
C ARG A 273 8.98 -21.23 26.36
N THR A 274 9.25 -22.29 27.10
CA THR A 274 9.52 -22.24 28.54
C THR A 274 10.99 -21.89 28.80
N LYS A 275 11.26 -21.14 29.89
CA LYS A 275 12.58 -20.64 30.32
C LYS A 275 13.70 -21.70 30.27
N GLU A 276 14.38 -21.79 29.13
CA GLU A 276 15.84 -21.73 29.15
C GLU A 276 16.18 -20.23 29.17
N ALA A 277 17.22 -19.83 29.92
CA ALA A 277 17.61 -18.43 30.09
C ALA A 277 17.51 -17.64 28.76
N ALA A 278 17.08 -16.37 28.82
CA ALA A 278 17.02 -15.49 27.65
C ALA A 278 18.26 -15.75 26.77
N PRO A 279 18.09 -16.19 25.51
CA PRO A 279 19.21 -16.69 24.73
C PRO A 279 20.32 -15.64 24.69
N ASP A 280 21.50 -15.99 25.19
CA ASP A 280 22.67 -15.14 25.03
C ASP A 280 23.09 -15.20 23.56
N TYR A 281 22.59 -14.24 22.79
CA TYR A 281 22.91 -14.09 21.36
C TYR A 281 24.37 -13.69 21.12
N ARG A 282 25.17 -13.42 22.17
CA ARG A 282 26.60 -13.10 22.08
C ARG A 282 26.90 -12.10 20.97
N TYR A 283 26.22 -10.95 21.01
CA TYR A 283 26.41 -9.89 20.02
C TYR A 283 27.88 -9.48 19.99
N MET A 284 28.46 -9.46 18.78
CA MET A 284 29.81 -8.94 18.57
C MET A 284 29.87 -8.17 17.25
N PRO A 285 30.74 -7.16 17.12
CA PRO A 285 30.94 -6.47 15.86
C PRO A 285 31.27 -7.46 14.73
N GLU A 286 30.69 -7.26 13.55
CA GLU A 286 30.97 -8.03 12.34
C GLU A 286 32.31 -7.56 11.74
N PRO A 287 33.41 -8.35 11.88
CA PRO A 287 34.72 -7.92 11.39
C PRO A 287 34.84 -7.94 9.86
N ASP A 288 34.01 -8.73 9.17
CA ASP A 288 34.13 -8.94 7.72
C ASP A 288 33.38 -7.87 6.90
N VAL A 289 32.57 -7.03 7.56
CA VAL A 289 31.87 -5.90 6.94
C VAL A 289 32.42 -4.58 7.52
N PRO A 290 33.09 -3.75 6.71
CA PRO A 290 33.58 -2.46 7.16
C PRO A 290 32.46 -1.54 7.66
N GLU A 291 32.80 -0.65 8.59
CA GLU A 291 31.89 0.39 9.06
C GLU A 291 31.44 1.31 7.89
N ILE A 292 30.16 1.66 7.89
CA ILE A 292 29.57 2.59 6.92
C ILE A 292 29.71 4.01 7.46
N HIS A 293 30.41 4.85 6.70
CA HIS A 293 30.51 6.29 6.95
C HIS A 293 29.61 7.05 5.96
N ILE A 294 28.55 7.66 6.47
CA ILE A 294 27.53 8.35 5.67
C ILE A 294 27.77 9.85 5.71
N ASN A 295 28.02 10.43 4.54
CA ASN A 295 28.24 11.87 4.41
C ASN A 295 26.92 12.66 4.36
N GLU A 296 26.94 13.88 4.90
CA GLU A 296 25.75 14.76 4.94
C GLU A 296 25.25 15.15 3.53
N SER A 297 26.16 15.21 2.55
CA SER A 297 25.79 15.53 1.17
C SER A 297 24.87 14.46 0.56
N TRP A 298 25.10 13.18 0.90
CA TRP A 298 24.31 12.05 0.44
C TRP A 298 22.95 12.03 1.13
N ILE A 299 22.91 12.31 2.44
CA ILE A 299 21.65 12.49 3.19
C ILE A 299 20.81 13.61 2.56
N THR A 300 21.44 14.75 2.24
CA THR A 300 20.77 15.88 1.61
C THR A 300 20.23 15.52 0.22
N ARG A 301 20.99 14.78 -0.60
CA ARG A 301 20.51 14.29 -1.89
C ARG A 301 19.33 13.34 -1.73
N LEU A 302 19.39 12.41 -0.78
CA LEU A 302 18.29 11.49 -0.51
C LEU A 302 17.01 12.20 -0.06
N ARG A 303 17.11 13.19 0.83
CA ARG A 303 15.94 13.97 1.25
C ARG A 303 15.25 14.65 0.06
N LYS A 304 16.01 15.10 -0.94
CA LYS A 304 15.48 15.75 -2.15
C LYS A 304 14.81 14.77 -3.13
N THR A 305 15.21 13.50 -3.13
CA THR A 305 14.66 12.47 -4.02
C THR A 305 13.63 11.57 -3.33
N LEU A 306 13.43 11.73 -2.02
CA LEU A 306 12.38 11.04 -1.29
C LEU A 306 11.02 11.61 -1.72
N PRO A 307 10.06 10.77 -2.13
CA PRO A 307 8.71 11.24 -2.42
C PRO A 307 8.04 11.75 -1.15
N GLU A 308 7.03 12.61 -1.32
CA GLU A 308 6.16 13.00 -0.21
C GLU A 308 5.54 11.75 0.44
N THR A 309 5.28 11.80 1.74
CA THR A 309 4.56 10.71 2.41
C THR A 309 3.08 10.73 1.99
N PRO A 310 2.34 9.61 2.08
CA PRO A 310 0.90 9.59 1.80
C PRO A 310 0.12 10.69 2.54
N GLU A 311 0.44 10.92 3.81
CA GLU A 311 -0.19 11.95 4.63
C GLU A 311 0.16 13.38 4.19
N ALA A 312 1.40 13.63 3.76
CA ALA A 312 1.80 14.92 3.20
C ALA A 312 1.06 15.20 1.88
N VAL A 313 0.93 14.18 1.02
CA VAL A 313 0.15 14.26 -0.22
C VAL A 313 -1.32 14.57 0.09
N MET A 314 -1.95 13.84 1.01
CA MET A 314 -3.35 14.11 1.43
C MET A 314 -3.52 15.52 1.98
N SER A 315 -2.66 15.93 2.92
CA SER A 315 -2.73 17.24 3.57
C SER A 315 -2.58 18.40 2.59
N ARG A 316 -1.83 18.19 1.50
CA ARG A 316 -1.62 19.19 0.45
C ARG A 316 -2.74 19.16 -0.59
N MET A 317 -3.04 18.00 -1.17
CA MET A 317 -3.95 17.87 -2.31
C MET A 317 -5.42 18.13 -1.94
N MET A 318 -5.87 17.69 -0.77
CA MET A 318 -7.28 17.86 -0.35
C MET A 318 -7.71 19.34 -0.35
N PRO A 319 -7.04 20.26 0.39
CA PRO A 319 -7.41 21.67 0.36
C PRO A 319 -7.08 22.36 -0.96
N GLN A 320 -5.97 21.98 -1.61
CA GLN A 320 -5.52 22.62 -2.86
C GLN A 320 -6.49 22.39 -4.02
N TYR A 321 -7.11 21.21 -4.09
CA TYR A 321 -7.96 20.80 -5.21
C TYR A 321 -9.43 20.56 -4.81
N GLY A 322 -9.78 20.77 -3.53
CA GLY A 322 -11.14 20.54 -3.02
C GLY A 322 -11.57 19.08 -3.09
N LEU A 323 -10.62 18.16 -2.84
CA LEU A 323 -10.81 16.71 -2.89
C LEU A 323 -11.09 16.14 -1.50
N VAL A 324 -11.81 15.02 -1.44
CA VAL A 324 -12.00 14.28 -0.19
C VAL A 324 -10.87 13.26 0.03
N GLN A 325 -10.79 12.67 1.23
CA GLN A 325 -9.78 11.67 1.55
C GLN A 325 -9.80 10.49 0.58
N GLU A 326 -10.99 9.94 0.31
CA GLU A 326 -11.20 8.79 -0.58
C GLU A 326 -10.66 9.03 -2.00
N ASP A 327 -10.82 10.26 -2.52
CA ASP A 327 -10.30 10.67 -3.83
C ASP A 327 -8.77 10.55 -3.88
N VAL A 328 -8.08 11.06 -2.85
CA VAL A 328 -6.62 11.06 -2.79
C VAL A 328 -6.08 9.67 -2.49
N GLU A 329 -6.74 8.90 -1.64
CA GLU A 329 -6.41 7.49 -1.38
C GLU A 329 -6.49 6.65 -2.66
N THR A 330 -7.53 6.87 -3.47
CA THR A 330 -7.71 6.20 -4.75
C THR A 330 -6.55 6.52 -5.70
N MET A 331 -6.11 7.78 -5.77
CA MET A 331 -4.93 8.16 -6.56
C MET A 331 -3.64 7.57 -6.00
N LEU A 332 -3.44 7.57 -4.69
CA LEU A 332 -2.25 7.01 -4.05
C LEU A 332 -2.13 5.49 -4.25
N GLY A 333 -3.25 4.80 -4.47
CA GLY A 333 -3.29 3.37 -4.79
C GLY A 333 -2.72 3.00 -6.18
N GLU A 334 -2.64 3.95 -7.11
CA GLU A 334 -2.07 3.74 -8.44
C GLU A 334 -0.75 4.52 -8.60
N PRO A 335 0.39 3.82 -8.72
CA PRO A 335 1.70 4.47 -8.85
C PRO A 335 1.73 5.53 -9.96
N GLY A 336 2.24 6.72 -9.64
CA GLY A 336 2.36 7.84 -10.58
C GLY A 336 1.09 8.66 -10.81
N CYS A 337 -0.06 8.23 -10.29
CA CYS A 337 -1.34 8.89 -10.54
C CYS A 337 -1.43 10.31 -9.98
N THR A 338 -0.87 10.56 -8.79
CA THR A 338 -0.88 11.91 -8.18
C THR A 338 -0.13 12.91 -9.06
N ALA A 339 1.06 12.56 -9.53
CA ALA A 339 1.85 13.39 -10.44
C ALA A 339 1.17 13.56 -11.82
N PHE A 340 0.48 12.53 -12.31
CA PHE A 340 -0.30 12.61 -13.55
C PHE A 340 -1.48 13.58 -13.39
N PHE A 341 -2.22 13.47 -12.29
CA PHE A 341 -3.33 14.35 -11.95
C PHE A 341 -2.90 15.81 -11.84
N GLU A 342 -1.81 16.09 -11.10
CA GLU A 342 -1.33 17.47 -10.88
C GLU A 342 -0.89 18.15 -12.17
N GLN A 343 -0.31 17.40 -13.11
CA GLN A 343 0.00 17.92 -14.44
C GLN A 343 -1.27 18.10 -15.28
N ALA A 344 -2.23 17.18 -15.19
CA ALA A 344 -3.46 17.23 -15.97
C ALA A 344 -4.41 18.35 -15.50
N VAL A 345 -4.46 18.65 -14.21
CA VAL A 345 -5.43 19.58 -13.61
C VAL A 345 -5.13 21.06 -13.87
N VAL A 346 -3.93 21.40 -14.35
CA VAL A 346 -3.54 22.80 -14.60
C VAL A 346 -4.51 23.47 -15.58
N GLY A 347 -5.28 24.45 -15.09
CA GLY A 347 -6.27 25.18 -15.87
C GLY A 347 -7.61 24.45 -16.08
N ARG A 348 -7.86 23.34 -15.38
CA ARG A 348 -9.06 22.49 -15.54
C ARG A 348 -9.78 22.29 -14.21
N ASP A 349 -11.04 21.86 -14.27
CA ASP A 349 -11.82 21.49 -13.08
C ASP A 349 -11.24 20.22 -12.42
N PRO A 350 -10.77 20.29 -11.16
CA PRO A 350 -10.19 19.14 -10.47
C PRO A 350 -11.12 17.93 -10.38
N LYS A 351 -12.42 18.16 -10.12
CA LYS A 351 -13.38 17.07 -9.95
C LYS A 351 -13.60 16.32 -11.25
N ARG A 352 -13.70 17.04 -12.37
CA ARG A 352 -13.82 16.44 -13.71
C ARG A 352 -12.60 15.64 -14.09
N VAL A 353 -11.39 16.19 -13.87
CA VAL A 353 -10.13 15.49 -14.17
C VAL A 353 -10.02 14.21 -13.35
N LEU A 354 -10.24 14.30 -12.04
CA LEU A 354 -10.21 13.15 -11.15
C LEU A 354 -11.24 12.09 -11.57
N SER A 355 -12.49 12.49 -11.81
CA SER A 355 -13.56 11.57 -12.19
C SER A 355 -13.20 10.77 -13.44
N TRP A 356 -12.59 11.41 -14.45
CA TRP A 356 -12.13 10.71 -15.66
C TRP A 356 -10.97 9.75 -15.40
N ILE A 357 -10.04 10.12 -14.52
CA ILE A 357 -8.94 9.25 -14.12
C ILE A 357 -9.49 8.00 -13.39
N THR A 358 -10.31 8.20 -12.37
CA THR A 358 -10.76 7.11 -11.50
C THR A 358 -11.79 6.19 -12.14
N SER A 359 -12.59 6.69 -13.10
CA SER A 359 -13.58 5.88 -13.80
C SER A 359 -13.06 5.29 -15.11
N GLU A 360 -12.58 6.13 -16.03
CA GLU A 360 -12.26 5.71 -17.39
C GLU A 360 -10.82 5.21 -17.49
N VAL A 361 -9.84 5.98 -17.01
CA VAL A 361 -8.42 5.57 -17.10
C VAL A 361 -8.18 4.31 -16.28
N PHE A 362 -8.62 4.28 -15.02
CA PHE A 362 -8.46 3.10 -14.17
C PHE A 362 -9.22 1.88 -14.71
N GLY A 363 -10.42 2.08 -15.29
CA GLY A 363 -11.14 1.01 -15.98
C GLY A 363 -10.35 0.41 -17.15
N GLN A 364 -9.70 1.26 -17.95
CA GLN A 364 -8.88 0.83 -19.09
C GLN A 364 -7.56 0.17 -18.67
N LEU A 365 -6.94 0.64 -17.59
CA LEU A 365 -5.75 0.03 -16.99
C LEU A 365 -6.06 -1.36 -16.44
N ALA A 366 -7.17 -1.50 -15.70
CA ALA A 366 -7.64 -2.78 -15.18
C ALA A 366 -7.95 -3.78 -16.31
N TYR A 367 -8.64 -3.33 -17.36
CA TYR A 367 -8.93 -4.16 -18.54
C TYR A 367 -7.65 -4.70 -19.20
N ARG A 368 -6.59 -3.88 -19.28
CA ARG A 368 -5.28 -4.26 -19.85
C ARG A 368 -4.37 -4.98 -18.87
N SER A 369 -4.74 -5.11 -17.59
CA SER A 369 -3.84 -5.55 -16.51
C SER A 369 -2.52 -4.77 -16.48
N GLN A 370 -2.61 -3.45 -16.71
CA GLN A 370 -1.47 -2.54 -16.77
C GLN A 370 -1.52 -1.52 -15.63
N ARG A 371 -0.35 -0.93 -15.33
CA ARG A 371 -0.21 0.23 -14.44
C ARG A 371 -0.16 1.51 -15.26
N LEU A 372 -0.52 2.63 -14.64
CA LEU A 372 -0.44 3.95 -15.24
C LEU A 372 1.01 4.27 -15.61
N ILE A 373 1.94 4.04 -14.68
CA ILE A 373 3.37 4.02 -14.99
C ILE A 373 3.65 2.89 -15.97
N GLY A 374 4.16 3.25 -17.15
CA GLY A 374 4.44 2.33 -18.24
C GLY A 374 3.30 2.18 -19.24
N SER A 375 2.14 2.82 -19.02
CA SER A 375 1.10 2.93 -20.04
C SER A 375 1.50 3.90 -21.16
N SER A 376 0.88 3.74 -22.34
CA SER A 376 1.07 4.63 -23.48
C SER A 376 0.36 5.98 -23.35
N LEU A 377 -0.54 6.13 -22.36
CA LEU A 377 -1.30 7.35 -22.16
C LEU A 377 -0.42 8.48 -21.62
N THR A 378 -0.32 9.56 -22.38
CA THR A 378 0.42 10.76 -21.96
C THR A 378 -0.51 11.82 -21.35
N VAL A 379 0.04 12.68 -20.49
CA VAL A 379 -0.72 13.82 -19.93
C VAL A 379 -1.28 14.74 -21.03
N PRO A 380 -0.55 15.10 -22.09
CA PRO A 380 -1.09 15.92 -23.18
C PRO A 380 -2.28 15.28 -23.89
N GLN A 381 -2.21 13.98 -24.21
CA GLN A 381 -3.33 13.26 -24.85
C GLN A 381 -4.57 13.27 -23.95
N PHE A 382 -4.38 12.94 -22.67
CA PHE A 382 -5.49 12.94 -21.71
C PHE A 382 -6.10 14.34 -21.55
N THR A 383 -5.28 15.38 -21.41
CA THR A 383 -5.78 16.74 -21.22
C THR A 383 -6.50 17.28 -22.45
N GLN A 384 -6.04 16.95 -23.66
CA GLN A 384 -6.75 17.28 -24.90
C GLN A 384 -8.15 16.64 -24.95
N ILE A 385 -8.31 15.38 -24.47
CA ILE A 385 -9.64 14.74 -24.38
C ILE A 385 -10.54 15.54 -23.43
N ILE A 386 -10.02 15.90 -22.25
CA ILE A 386 -10.79 16.67 -21.25
C ILE A 386 -11.19 18.04 -21.79
N ASP A 387 -10.29 18.72 -22.51
CA ASP A 387 -10.54 20.04 -23.09
C ASP A 387 -11.59 19.96 -24.20
N ALA A 388 -11.46 19.01 -25.13
CA ALA A 388 -12.44 18.79 -26.20
C ALA A 388 -13.83 18.43 -25.66
N LEU A 389 -13.88 17.65 -24.58
CA LEU A 389 -15.14 17.35 -23.90
C LEU A 389 -15.70 18.57 -23.15
N SER A 390 -14.84 19.48 -22.67
CA SER A 390 -15.26 20.67 -21.92
C SER A 390 -15.74 21.79 -22.84
N SER A 391 -15.19 21.87 -24.05
CA SER A 391 -15.64 22.77 -25.12
C SER A 391 -16.81 22.23 -25.93
N ASP A 392 -17.35 21.06 -25.56
CA ASP A 392 -18.40 20.35 -26.30
C ASP A 392 -18.04 19.98 -27.75
N ALA A 393 -16.76 19.94 -28.10
CA ALA A 393 -16.27 19.55 -29.41
C ALA A 393 -16.46 18.05 -29.70
N ILE A 394 -16.53 17.23 -28.64
CA ILE A 394 -16.79 15.79 -28.69
C ILE A 394 -17.81 15.36 -27.64
N THR A 395 -18.46 14.22 -27.87
CA THR A 395 -19.33 13.58 -26.87
C THR A 395 -18.54 12.70 -25.91
N SER A 396 -19.14 12.37 -24.75
CA SER A 396 -18.50 11.46 -23.78
C SER A 396 -18.21 10.08 -24.37
N GLY A 397 -19.02 9.59 -25.31
CA GLY A 397 -18.76 8.33 -26.00
C GLY A 397 -17.51 8.40 -26.89
N GLN A 398 -17.34 9.50 -27.63
CA GLN A 398 -16.16 9.74 -28.45
C GLN A 398 -14.90 9.92 -27.59
N ALA A 399 -15.00 10.63 -26.47
CA ALA A 399 -13.89 10.80 -25.52
C ALA A 399 -13.41 9.46 -24.93
N LYS A 400 -14.32 8.54 -24.59
CA LYS A 400 -13.96 7.18 -24.15
C LYS A 400 -13.23 6.40 -25.24
N GLN A 401 -13.68 6.55 -26.50
CA GLN A 401 -13.06 5.87 -27.63
C GLN A 401 -11.65 6.42 -27.92
N LEU A 402 -11.46 7.75 -27.89
CA LEU A 402 -10.14 8.38 -28.01
C LEU A 402 -9.18 7.92 -26.91
N LEU A 403 -9.67 7.79 -25.67
CA LEU A 403 -8.85 7.27 -24.57
C LEU A 403 -8.35 5.85 -24.86
N ILE A 404 -9.21 4.98 -25.37
CA ILE A 404 -8.84 3.61 -25.78
C ILE A 404 -7.77 3.64 -26.86
N GLU A 405 -7.96 4.44 -27.91
CA GLU A 405 -7.02 4.53 -29.03
C GLU A 405 -5.64 5.03 -28.60
N PHE A 406 -5.56 6.07 -27.77
CA PHE A 406 -4.28 6.53 -27.22
C PHE A 406 -3.61 5.49 -26.33
N MET A 407 -4.39 4.76 -25.53
CA MET A 407 -3.86 3.67 -24.71
C MET A 407 -3.40 2.47 -25.54
N ASP A 408 -3.94 2.29 -26.75
CA ASP A 408 -3.53 1.27 -27.72
C ASP A 408 -2.37 1.73 -28.62
N GLY A 409 -1.83 2.93 -28.38
CA GLY A 409 -0.60 3.43 -28.99
C GLY A 409 -0.80 4.41 -30.14
N GLU A 410 -2.02 4.92 -30.35
CA GLU A 410 -2.29 5.97 -31.34
C GLU A 410 -1.45 7.23 -31.07
N GLN A 411 -0.90 7.83 -32.13
CA GLN A 411 0.01 8.98 -32.08
C GLN A 411 -0.53 10.22 -32.80
N ARG A 412 -1.61 10.07 -33.59
CA ARG A 412 -2.31 11.20 -34.22
C ARG A 412 -2.88 12.15 -33.17
N THR A 413 -3.08 13.39 -33.59
CA THR A 413 -3.75 14.41 -32.76
C THR A 413 -5.23 14.12 -32.64
N ILE A 414 -5.88 14.65 -31.59
CA ILE A 414 -7.34 14.54 -31.43
C ILE A 414 -8.09 15.08 -32.65
N ASP A 415 -7.67 16.22 -33.21
CA ASP A 415 -8.34 16.82 -34.35
C ASP A 415 -8.28 15.92 -35.60
N GLU A 416 -7.14 15.27 -35.84
CA GLU A 416 -6.98 14.29 -36.92
C GLU A 416 -7.87 13.06 -36.72
N LEU A 417 -8.02 12.59 -35.48
CA LEU A 417 -8.90 11.47 -35.15
C LEU A 417 -10.38 11.86 -35.29
N ILE A 418 -10.77 13.04 -34.80
CA ILE A 418 -12.13 13.56 -34.98
C ILE A 418 -12.48 13.66 -36.47
N ALA A 419 -11.58 14.20 -37.29
CA ALA A 419 -11.79 14.29 -38.73
C ALA A 419 -11.84 12.92 -39.41
N ALA A 420 -10.92 12.00 -39.05
CA ALA A 420 -10.87 10.65 -39.62
C ALA A 420 -12.11 9.81 -39.31
N HIS A 421 -12.68 9.97 -38.10
CA HIS A 421 -13.90 9.28 -37.70
C HIS A 421 -15.19 10.02 -38.07
N GLY A 422 -15.07 11.26 -38.57
CA GLY A 422 -16.21 12.14 -38.83
C GLY A 422 -17.00 12.41 -37.56
N TRP A 423 -16.35 12.74 -36.45
CA TRP A 423 -16.96 12.88 -35.13
C TRP A 423 -17.45 14.29 -34.78
N GLU A 424 -17.39 15.22 -35.73
CA GLU A 424 -17.89 16.59 -35.57
C GLU A 424 -19.32 16.60 -34.99
N VAL A 425 -19.49 17.26 -33.85
CA VAL A 425 -20.77 17.30 -33.13
C VAL A 425 -21.82 18.04 -33.97
N ILE A 426 -22.96 17.40 -34.24
CA ILE A 426 -24.09 18.04 -34.91
C ILE A 426 -24.81 18.92 -33.89
N SER A 427 -24.65 20.24 -34.01
CA SER A 427 -25.38 21.25 -33.23
C SER A 427 -26.69 21.71 -33.85
N ASP A 428 -27.00 21.27 -35.08
CA ASP A 428 -28.24 21.60 -35.78
C ASP A 428 -29.38 20.64 -35.38
N ASP A 429 -30.23 21.10 -34.46
CA ASP A 429 -31.43 20.40 -33.99
C ASP A 429 -32.39 20.03 -35.15
N GLY A 430 -32.40 20.79 -36.25
CA GLY A 430 -33.23 20.51 -37.42
C GLY A 430 -32.85 19.19 -38.09
N LYS A 431 -31.55 18.97 -38.29
CA LYS A 431 -31.02 17.71 -38.83
C LYS A 431 -31.28 16.54 -37.89
N LEU A 432 -31.05 16.72 -36.59
CA LEU A 432 -31.33 15.69 -35.59
C LEU A 432 -32.82 15.32 -35.57
N ARG A 433 -33.73 16.29 -35.68
CA ARG A 433 -35.18 16.05 -35.75
C ARG A 433 -35.59 15.27 -37.00
N VAL A 434 -34.95 15.49 -38.15
CA VAL A 434 -35.24 14.73 -39.38
C VAL A 434 -34.85 13.26 -39.22
N ILE A 435 -33.64 12.98 -38.76
CA ILE A 435 -33.15 11.61 -38.52
C ILE A 435 -34.02 10.92 -37.44
N SER A 436 -34.34 11.66 -36.38
CA SER A 436 -35.23 11.19 -35.31
C SER A 436 -36.61 10.78 -35.83
N LYS A 437 -37.25 11.59 -36.67
CA LYS A 437 -38.55 11.24 -37.27
C LYS A 437 -38.46 9.96 -38.11
N GLN A 438 -37.43 9.83 -38.94
CA GLN A 438 -37.19 8.61 -39.73
C GLN A 438 -36.99 7.37 -38.86
N LEU A 439 -36.28 7.49 -37.73
CA LEU A 439 -36.10 6.39 -36.77
C LEU A 439 -37.42 5.96 -36.12
N LEU A 440 -38.29 6.92 -35.78
CA LEU A 440 -39.61 6.62 -35.24
C LEU A 440 -40.50 5.92 -36.29
N ASP A 441 -40.44 6.36 -37.54
CA ASP A 441 -41.23 5.79 -38.66
C ASP A 441 -40.78 4.37 -39.02
N THR A 442 -39.48 4.08 -38.89
CA THR A 442 -38.91 2.74 -39.16
C THR A 442 -39.13 1.75 -38.01
N HIS A 443 -39.53 2.21 -36.80
CA HIS A 443 -39.74 1.37 -35.63
C HIS A 443 -41.14 1.54 -34.99
N PRO A 444 -42.24 1.41 -35.76
CA PRO A 444 -43.58 1.74 -35.29
C PRO A 444 -44.05 0.88 -34.11
N LYS A 445 -43.58 -0.38 -34.02
CA LYS A 445 -43.90 -1.28 -32.89
C LYS A 445 -43.35 -0.75 -31.56
N GLU A 446 -42.17 -0.16 -31.58
CA GLU A 446 -41.51 0.35 -30.37
C GLU A 446 -42.10 1.70 -29.94
N VAL A 447 -42.53 2.52 -30.91
CA VAL A 447 -43.33 3.74 -30.65
C VAL A 447 -44.63 3.38 -29.95
N ALA A 448 -45.38 2.41 -30.46
CA ALA A 448 -46.64 1.97 -29.85
C ALA A 448 -46.44 1.44 -28.41
N ARG A 449 -45.30 0.80 -28.11
CA ARG A 449 -44.98 0.35 -26.75
C ARG A 449 -44.67 1.51 -25.81
N TYR A 450 -43.96 2.52 -26.30
CA TYR A 450 -43.71 3.76 -25.53
C TYR A 450 -45.03 4.46 -25.18
N LEU A 451 -45.91 4.66 -26.16
CA LEU A 451 -47.21 5.31 -25.97
C LEU A 451 -48.15 4.54 -25.03
N LYS A 452 -47.99 3.21 -24.92
CA LYS A 452 -48.68 2.35 -23.95
C LYS A 452 -48.08 2.40 -22.52
N GLY A 453 -47.13 3.31 -22.27
CA GLY A 453 -46.56 3.56 -20.94
C GLY A 453 -45.20 2.91 -20.68
N GLN A 454 -44.58 2.22 -21.64
CA GLN A 454 -43.22 1.68 -21.48
C GLN A 454 -42.15 2.75 -21.71
N THR A 455 -42.03 3.70 -20.79
CA THR A 455 -41.12 4.87 -20.89
C THR A 455 -39.64 4.53 -21.09
N ARG A 456 -39.18 3.34 -20.66
CA ARG A 456 -37.82 2.83 -20.90
C ARG A 456 -37.46 2.70 -22.39
N ARG A 457 -38.44 2.68 -23.30
CA ARG A 457 -38.21 2.67 -24.75
C ARG A 457 -37.57 3.96 -25.27
N LEU A 458 -37.61 5.06 -24.52
CA LEU A 458 -36.86 6.27 -24.85
C LEU A 458 -35.36 5.97 -24.99
N ASN A 459 -34.78 5.20 -24.08
CA ASN A 459 -33.34 4.87 -24.11
C ASN A 459 -32.96 4.03 -25.33
N PHE A 460 -33.87 3.16 -25.79
CA PHE A 460 -33.67 2.40 -27.04
C PHE A 460 -33.57 3.34 -28.25
N PHE A 461 -34.48 4.31 -28.33
CA PHE A 461 -34.53 5.30 -29.39
C PHE A 461 -33.35 6.27 -29.36
N VAL A 462 -32.94 6.73 -28.17
CA VAL A 462 -31.72 7.51 -28.00
C VAL A 462 -30.50 6.71 -28.47
N GLY A 463 -30.38 5.44 -28.07
CA GLY A 463 -29.30 4.56 -28.55
C GLY A 463 -29.29 4.40 -30.08
N LYS A 464 -30.46 4.28 -30.72
CA LYS A 464 -30.58 4.21 -32.19
C LYS A 464 -30.21 5.51 -32.88
N LEU A 465 -30.58 6.65 -32.31
CA LEU A 465 -30.19 7.97 -32.83
C LEU A 465 -28.68 8.18 -32.70
N MET A 466 -28.09 7.81 -31.57
CA MET A 466 -26.63 7.83 -31.39
C MET A 466 -25.92 6.93 -32.41
N GLN A 467 -26.45 5.73 -32.67
CA GLN A 467 -25.90 4.83 -33.69
C GLN A 467 -26.02 5.42 -35.10
N ALA A 468 -27.17 5.98 -35.46
CA ALA A 468 -27.42 6.56 -36.79
C ALA A 468 -26.59 7.82 -37.07
N THR A 469 -26.21 8.55 -36.02
CA THR A 469 -25.37 9.75 -36.10
C THR A 469 -23.89 9.47 -35.82
N ASN A 470 -23.47 8.21 -35.73
CA ASN A 470 -22.10 7.83 -35.36
C ASN A 470 -21.59 8.54 -34.07
N GLY A 471 -22.49 8.77 -33.11
CA GLY A 471 -22.18 9.44 -31.85
C GLY A 471 -22.01 10.96 -31.93
N GLN A 472 -22.31 11.59 -33.06
CA GLN A 472 -22.21 13.05 -33.26
C GLN A 472 -23.29 13.85 -32.51
N ALA A 473 -24.40 13.23 -32.13
CA ALA A 473 -25.46 13.90 -31.36
C ALA A 473 -25.12 13.96 -29.87
N LYS A 474 -25.36 15.10 -29.21
CA LYS A 474 -25.25 15.18 -27.74
C LYS A 474 -26.36 14.33 -27.08
N PRO A 475 -26.06 13.45 -26.11
CA PRO A 475 -27.06 12.57 -25.49
C PRO A 475 -28.26 13.32 -24.87
N GLN A 476 -28.04 14.50 -24.30
CA GLN A 476 -29.10 15.33 -23.72
C GLN A 476 -30.05 15.83 -24.81
N ASN A 477 -29.53 16.51 -25.84
CA ASN A 477 -30.33 16.97 -26.99
C ASN A 477 -31.04 15.80 -27.69
N ALA A 478 -30.35 14.67 -27.88
CA ALA A 478 -30.93 13.47 -28.47
C ALA A 478 -32.12 12.94 -27.65
N SER A 479 -31.98 12.91 -26.31
CA SER A 479 -33.04 12.49 -25.40
C SER A 479 -34.24 13.45 -25.42
N GLU A 480 -33.99 14.76 -25.37
CA GLU A 480 -35.02 15.80 -25.42
C GLU A 480 -35.80 15.77 -26.74
N ILE A 481 -35.10 15.76 -27.88
CA ILE A 481 -35.71 15.71 -29.21
C ILE A 481 -36.53 14.43 -29.39
N MET A 482 -35.99 13.26 -29.00
CA MET A 482 -36.73 11.99 -29.12
C MET A 482 -37.96 11.97 -28.21
N LYS A 483 -37.85 12.49 -26.99
CA LYS A 483 -38.98 12.58 -26.06
C LYS A 483 -40.08 13.49 -26.60
N GLU A 484 -39.73 14.68 -27.07
CA GLU A 484 -40.69 15.60 -27.69
C GLU A 484 -41.40 14.98 -28.89
N LEU A 485 -40.65 14.34 -29.80
CA LEU A 485 -41.23 13.73 -31.00
C LEU A 485 -42.10 12.51 -30.69
N LEU A 486 -41.78 11.76 -29.64
CA LEU A 486 -42.58 10.63 -29.17
C LEU A 486 -43.89 11.12 -28.50
N GLU A 487 -43.82 12.14 -27.64
CA GLU A 487 -45.01 12.72 -27.00
C GLU A 487 -45.91 13.45 -28.02
N ALA A 488 -45.34 14.06 -29.06
CA ALA A 488 -46.12 14.66 -30.15
C ALA A 488 -46.88 13.64 -31.02
N ARG A 489 -46.58 12.33 -30.88
CA ARG A 489 -47.29 11.22 -31.55
C ARG A 489 -48.33 10.54 -30.65
N ARG A 490 -48.48 11.03 -29.43
CA ARG A 490 -49.53 10.62 -28.49
C ARG A 490 -50.85 11.29 -28.86
#